data_AF-A0AA88AYP7-F1
#
_entry.id   AF-A0AA88AYP7-F1
#
_cell.length_a   1.000
_cell.length_b   1.000
_cell.length_c   1.000
_cell.angle_alpha   90.00
_cell.angle_beta   90.00
_cell.angle_gamma   90.00
#
_symmetry.space_group_name_H-M   'P 1'
#
loop_
_entity.id
_entity.type
_entity.pdbx_description
1 polymer ?
#
loop_
_entity_poly.entity_id
_entity_poly.type
_entity_poly.pdbx_seq_one_letter_code
_entity_poly.pdbx_strand_id
1 'polypeptide(L)'
;MEFGVDMEDENIGSSPSQNQIRVVLTSSISTLTAKDSNGGWKQVVDEFSRTHVDHVWKTKASGWVYTLSKLLTEEEAFKFAVENGVDLVSVITATVAGPFLTTNVPSSIQVLLSPLTNICKAHIFLMEHEKADGRYICSAQNCPLAKLLNHLAQEYPSSNLQRFLGEDLNQAPSEISSKKLKDLGFKYKHGVQDIIHETVTGCVGYGFLHPIGS
;
A
#
# COMPACT_ATOMS: atom_id res chain seq x y z
N MET A 1 -1.15 -58.00 -5.41
CA MET A 1 -1.91 -57.27 -4.38
C MET A 1 -0.87 -56.71 -3.44
N GLU A 2 -0.70 -55.39 -3.51
CA GLU A 2 0.46 -54.65 -3.02
C GLU A 2 0.58 -54.60 -1.49
N PHE A 3 1.82 -54.41 -1.07
CA PHE A 3 2.29 -54.18 0.29
C PHE A 3 1.69 -52.88 0.85
N GLY A 4 0.96 -52.97 1.96
CA GLY A 4 0.61 -51.82 2.79
C GLY A 4 1.69 -51.64 3.86
N VAL A 5 2.55 -50.63 3.68
CA VAL A 5 3.41 -50.10 4.73
C VAL A 5 2.65 -48.95 5.36
N ASP A 6 2.21 -49.14 6.61
CA ASP A 6 1.67 -48.06 7.44
C ASP A 6 2.83 -47.12 7.79
N MET A 7 2.98 -46.03 7.03
CA MET A 7 3.70 -44.84 7.48
C MET A 7 2.72 -44.00 8.30
N GLU A 8 2.68 -44.25 9.60
CA GLU A 8 2.32 -43.21 10.56
C GLU A 8 3.49 -42.22 10.62
N ASP A 9 3.50 -41.25 9.70
CA ASP A 9 4.36 -40.09 9.84
C ASP A 9 3.77 -39.19 10.93
N GLU A 10 4.50 -39.17 12.04
CA GLU A 10 4.30 -38.33 13.19
C GLU A 10 3.99 -36.89 12.79
N ASN A 11 2.92 -36.41 13.40
CA ASN A 11 2.55 -35.02 13.52
C ASN A 11 3.76 -34.21 14.05
N ILE A 12 4.58 -33.67 13.14
CA ILE A 12 5.52 -32.59 13.47
C ILE A 12 4.68 -31.34 13.70
N GLY A 13 4.06 -31.29 14.88
CA GLY A 13 3.74 -30.05 15.52
C GLY A 13 5.06 -29.35 15.81
N SER A 14 5.56 -28.60 14.83
CA SER A 14 6.57 -27.58 15.11
C SER A 14 5.88 -26.52 15.96
N SER A 15 6.03 -26.65 17.28
CA SER A 15 5.96 -25.52 18.19
C SER A 15 6.76 -24.37 17.55
N PRO A 16 6.22 -23.15 17.42
CA PRO A 16 6.99 -22.05 16.88
C PRO A 16 8.19 -21.85 17.81
N SER A 17 9.38 -22.11 17.28
CA SER A 17 10.63 -21.83 17.97
C SER A 17 10.67 -20.33 18.26
N GLN A 18 10.79 -19.99 19.55
CA GLN A 18 11.10 -18.63 20.00
C GLN A 18 12.47 -18.22 19.44
N ASN A 19 12.50 -17.70 18.21
CA ASN A 19 13.50 -16.80 17.59
C ASN A 19 13.40 -16.74 16.04
N GLN A 20 12.20 -16.80 15.44
CA GLN A 20 12.10 -16.57 14.00
C GLN A 20 12.15 -15.07 13.70
N ILE A 21 13.24 -14.60 13.10
CA ILE A 21 13.36 -13.22 12.64
C ILE A 21 12.42 -13.05 11.44
N ARG A 22 11.37 -12.22 11.60
CA ARG A 22 10.48 -11.85 10.49
C ARG A 22 11.09 -10.76 9.63
N VAL A 23 10.99 -10.94 8.32
CA VAL A 23 11.32 -9.91 7.33
C VAL A 23 10.03 -9.23 6.89
N VAL A 24 10.03 -7.89 6.87
CA VAL A 24 8.91 -7.09 6.35
C VAL A 24 9.36 -6.34 5.09
N LEU A 25 8.83 -6.74 3.95
CA LEU A 25 9.09 -6.13 2.64
C LEU A 25 8.12 -4.98 2.39
N THR A 26 8.64 -3.80 2.06
CA THR A 26 7.81 -2.70 1.55
C THR A 26 7.50 -2.92 0.07
N SER A 27 6.27 -3.29 -0.25
CA SER A 27 5.71 -3.37 -1.60
C SER A 27 5.03 -2.06 -2.00
N SER A 28 4.27 -2.04 -3.08
CA SER A 28 3.66 -0.82 -3.61
C SER A 28 2.28 -1.09 -4.18
N ILE A 29 1.37 -0.11 -4.07
CA ILE A 29 0.04 -0.15 -4.67
C ILE A 29 0.07 -0.42 -6.18
N SER A 30 1.17 -0.12 -6.87
CA SER A 30 1.36 -0.45 -8.29
C SER A 30 1.28 -1.95 -8.59
N THR A 31 1.54 -2.80 -7.59
CA THR A 31 1.40 -4.26 -7.70
C THR A 31 -0.06 -4.73 -7.67
N LEU A 32 -1.02 -3.83 -7.47
CA LEU A 32 -2.44 -4.11 -7.45
C LEU A 32 -3.16 -3.59 -8.70
N THR A 33 -4.27 -4.23 -9.04
CA THR A 33 -5.15 -3.87 -10.14
C THR A 33 -6.61 -3.78 -9.68
N ALA A 34 -7.30 -2.77 -10.17
CA ALA A 34 -8.75 -2.64 -10.04
C ALA A 34 -9.51 -3.37 -11.16
N LYS A 35 -8.81 -4.10 -12.02
CA LYS A 35 -9.41 -4.90 -13.09
C LYS A 35 -9.63 -6.35 -12.64
N ASP A 36 -10.77 -6.91 -12.97
CA ASP A 36 -11.01 -8.36 -12.87
C ASP A 36 -10.38 -9.11 -14.06
N SER A 37 -10.50 -10.44 -14.05
CA SER A 37 -9.99 -11.32 -15.11
C SER A 37 -10.59 -11.06 -16.49
N ASN A 38 -11.76 -10.45 -16.55
CA ASN A 38 -12.49 -10.14 -17.77
C ASN A 38 -12.26 -8.68 -18.23
N GLY A 39 -11.40 -7.92 -17.53
CA GLY A 39 -11.14 -6.51 -17.79
C GLY A 39 -12.23 -5.55 -17.27
N GLY A 40 -13.18 -6.06 -16.50
CA GLY A 40 -14.18 -5.29 -15.76
C GLY A 40 -13.56 -4.56 -14.55
N TRP A 41 -14.26 -3.57 -14.01
CA TRP A 41 -13.81 -2.85 -12.82
C TRP A 41 -14.31 -3.54 -11.55
N LYS A 42 -13.39 -3.80 -10.61
CA LYS A 42 -13.71 -4.30 -9.27
C LYS A 42 -14.23 -3.17 -8.40
N GLN A 43 -15.23 -3.46 -7.57
CA GLN A 43 -15.68 -2.49 -6.55
C GLN A 43 -14.69 -2.39 -5.38
N VAL A 44 -14.01 -3.48 -5.05
CA VAL A 44 -13.02 -3.56 -3.97
C VAL A 44 -11.72 -4.19 -4.47
N VAL A 45 -10.61 -3.55 -4.14
CA VAL A 45 -9.23 -4.00 -4.36
C VAL A 45 -8.65 -4.44 -3.02
N ASP A 46 -8.23 -5.69 -2.96
CA ASP A 46 -7.65 -6.36 -1.79
C ASP A 46 -6.27 -6.95 -2.12
N GLU A 47 -5.66 -7.63 -1.15
CA GLU A 47 -4.34 -8.25 -1.29
C GLU A 47 -4.24 -9.31 -2.40
N PHE A 48 -5.37 -9.83 -2.88
CA PHE A 48 -5.45 -10.82 -3.96
C PHE A 48 -5.56 -10.18 -5.35
N SER A 49 -5.81 -8.87 -5.40
CA SER A 49 -6.03 -8.11 -6.63
C SER A 49 -4.72 -7.77 -7.34
N ARG A 50 -3.88 -8.76 -7.65
CA ARG A 50 -2.52 -8.57 -8.17
C ARG A 50 -2.51 -8.20 -9.65
N THR A 51 -1.62 -7.29 -10.02
CA THR A 51 -1.31 -6.98 -11.42
C THR A 51 -0.42 -8.07 -12.02
N HIS A 52 -0.70 -8.48 -13.27
CA HIS A 52 0.11 -9.46 -13.98
C HIS A 52 1.25 -8.82 -14.78
N VAL A 53 2.44 -9.42 -14.70
CA VAL A 53 3.65 -8.99 -15.44
C VAL A 53 3.38 -8.81 -16.93
N ASP A 54 2.70 -9.77 -17.55
CA ASP A 54 2.35 -9.72 -18.98
C ASP A 54 1.50 -8.50 -19.34
N HIS A 55 0.56 -8.13 -18.48
CA HIS A 55 -0.30 -6.96 -18.71
C HIS A 55 0.52 -5.68 -18.68
N VAL A 56 1.42 -5.54 -17.70
CA VAL A 56 2.28 -4.35 -17.56
C VAL A 56 3.27 -4.26 -18.73
N TRP A 57 3.86 -5.39 -19.11
CA TRP A 57 4.81 -5.46 -20.23
C TRP A 57 4.16 -5.14 -21.58
N LYS A 58 2.91 -5.57 -21.80
CA LYS A 58 2.16 -5.31 -23.04
C LYS A 58 1.67 -3.87 -23.12
N THR A 59 1.09 -3.35 -22.04
CA THR A 59 0.47 -2.01 -22.04
C THR A 59 1.49 -0.89 -21.95
N LYS A 60 2.60 -1.09 -21.22
CA LYS A 60 3.66 -0.09 -20.98
C LYS A 60 3.11 1.28 -20.58
N ALA A 61 2.07 1.29 -19.75
CA ALA A 61 1.50 2.52 -19.20
C ALA A 61 2.56 3.34 -18.43
N SER A 62 2.27 4.60 -18.14
CA SER A 62 3.20 5.44 -17.36
C SER A 62 3.60 4.76 -16.06
N GLY A 63 4.91 4.73 -15.76
CA GLY A 63 5.46 4.04 -14.59
C GLY A 63 5.62 2.52 -14.71
N TRP A 64 5.38 1.91 -15.88
CA TRP A 64 5.42 0.44 -16.05
C TRP A 64 6.73 -0.22 -15.59
N VAL A 65 7.89 0.42 -15.75
CA VAL A 65 9.19 -0.12 -15.29
C VAL A 65 9.21 -0.25 -13.76
N TYR A 66 8.72 0.77 -13.05
CA TYR A 66 8.60 0.74 -11.59
C TYR A 66 7.62 -0.34 -11.16
N THR A 67 6.47 -0.44 -11.83
CA THR A 67 5.47 -1.49 -11.57
C THR A 67 6.05 -2.90 -11.73
N LEU A 68 6.75 -3.15 -12.84
CA LEU A 68 7.42 -4.45 -13.06
C LEU A 68 8.48 -4.74 -12.02
N SER A 69 9.31 -3.75 -11.68
CA SER A 69 10.32 -3.92 -10.64
C SER A 69 9.69 -4.31 -9.30
N LYS A 70 8.62 -3.61 -8.87
CA LYS A 70 7.93 -3.94 -7.62
C LYS A 70 7.26 -5.31 -7.65
N LEU A 71 6.63 -5.69 -8.77
CA LEU A 71 6.00 -7.01 -8.94
C LEU A 71 7.03 -8.13 -8.85
N LEU A 72 8.07 -8.08 -9.69
CA LEU A 72 9.09 -9.11 -9.76
C LEU A 72 9.87 -9.25 -8.45
N THR A 73 10.22 -8.13 -7.81
CA THR A 73 10.88 -8.17 -6.49
C THR A 73 9.99 -8.83 -5.44
N GLU A 74 8.70 -8.52 -5.39
CA GLU A 74 7.80 -9.15 -4.42
C GLU A 74 7.59 -10.64 -4.70
N GLU A 75 7.44 -11.04 -5.97
CA GLU A 75 7.30 -12.44 -6.38
C GLU A 75 8.53 -13.28 -6.02
N GLU A 76 9.72 -12.82 -6.39
CA GLU A 76 10.96 -13.53 -6.08
C GLU A 76 11.26 -13.53 -4.58
N ALA A 77 10.91 -12.47 -3.84
CA ALA A 77 11.07 -12.45 -2.39
C ALA A 77 10.20 -13.51 -1.70
N PHE A 78 8.93 -13.65 -2.10
CA PHE A 78 8.06 -14.69 -1.54
C PHE A 78 8.50 -16.10 -1.93
N LYS A 79 8.95 -16.29 -3.18
CA LYS A 79 9.51 -17.57 -3.61
C LYS A 79 10.74 -17.95 -2.79
N PHE A 80 11.70 -17.03 -2.66
CA PHE A 80 12.89 -17.22 -1.84
C PHE A 80 12.52 -17.52 -0.38
N ALA A 81 11.53 -16.82 0.17
CA ALA A 81 11.10 -17.02 1.54
C ALA A 81 10.54 -18.43 1.79
N VAL A 82 9.71 -18.93 0.88
CA VAL A 82 9.18 -20.31 0.94
C VAL A 82 10.31 -21.32 0.82
N GLU A 83 11.22 -21.14 -0.14
CA GLU A 83 12.34 -22.06 -0.38
C GLU A 83 13.34 -22.14 0.79
N ASN A 84 13.47 -21.06 1.56
CA ASN A 84 14.46 -20.93 2.64
C ASN A 84 13.86 -20.89 4.05
N GLY A 85 12.55 -21.11 4.20
CA GLY A 85 11.86 -21.08 5.50
C GLY A 85 11.90 -19.70 6.20
N VAL A 86 11.96 -18.61 5.44
CA VAL A 86 11.95 -17.25 5.97
C VAL A 86 10.50 -16.81 6.22
N ASP A 87 10.23 -16.28 7.40
CA ASP A 87 8.97 -15.61 7.69
C ASP A 87 8.97 -14.23 7.01
N LEU A 88 8.25 -14.12 5.90
CA LEU A 88 8.15 -12.91 5.09
C LEU A 88 6.72 -12.38 5.09
N VAL A 89 6.61 -11.08 5.42
CA VAL A 89 5.39 -10.30 5.24
C VAL A 89 5.67 -9.16 4.26
N SER A 90 4.70 -8.85 3.40
CA SER A 90 4.74 -7.72 2.48
C SER A 90 3.73 -6.65 2.87
N VAL A 91 4.17 -5.41 3.00
CA VAL A 91 3.32 -4.23 3.22
C VAL A 91 3.17 -3.47 1.91
N ILE A 92 1.97 -3.51 1.35
CA ILE A 92 1.61 -2.76 0.15
C ILE A 92 1.23 -1.35 0.57
N THR A 93 2.14 -0.41 0.37
CA THR A 93 1.89 0.99 0.69
C THR A 93 1.13 1.67 -0.43
N ALA A 94 0.03 2.35 -0.06
CA ALA A 94 -0.58 3.36 -0.91
C ALA A 94 0.27 4.63 -0.94
N THR A 95 -0.18 5.64 -1.69
CA THR A 95 0.56 6.89 -1.83
C THR A 95 0.73 7.61 -0.48
N VAL A 96 1.97 8.04 -0.22
CA VAL A 96 2.40 8.51 1.10
C VAL A 96 2.27 10.02 1.24
N ALA A 97 1.70 10.43 2.37
CA ALA A 97 1.53 11.78 2.84
C ALA A 97 2.27 11.99 4.19
N GLY A 98 2.38 13.22 4.70
CA GLY A 98 2.89 13.51 6.05
C GLY A 98 4.24 14.24 6.09
N PRO A 99 4.87 14.40 7.26
CA PRO A 99 6.19 15.03 7.36
C PRO A 99 7.28 14.10 6.80
N PHE A 100 8.20 14.65 6.00
CA PHE A 100 9.34 13.92 5.43
C PHE A 100 10.65 14.45 6.01
N LEU A 101 11.62 13.56 6.20
CA LEU A 101 12.97 13.94 6.68
C LEU A 101 13.88 14.48 5.57
N THR A 102 13.40 14.52 4.32
CA THR A 102 14.19 14.86 3.14
C THR A 102 13.92 16.29 2.68
N THR A 103 14.96 16.97 2.19
CA THR A 103 14.88 18.33 1.59
C THR A 103 14.23 18.36 0.20
N ASN A 104 13.69 17.23 -0.26
CA ASN A 104 12.90 17.12 -1.49
C ASN A 104 11.56 16.51 -1.15
N VAL A 105 10.52 16.91 -1.89
CA VAL A 105 9.18 16.32 -1.83
C VAL A 105 9.18 15.03 -2.65
N PRO A 106 9.07 13.83 -2.04
CA PRO A 106 8.77 12.61 -2.78
C PRO A 106 7.65 12.80 -3.80
N SER A 107 7.83 12.34 -5.03
CA SER A 107 6.82 12.41 -6.09
C SER A 107 5.48 11.81 -5.69
N SER A 108 5.48 10.89 -4.71
CA SER A 108 4.29 10.31 -4.11
C SER A 108 3.39 11.35 -3.44
N ILE A 109 3.91 12.43 -2.88
CA ILE A 109 3.11 13.43 -2.13
C ILE A 109 2.07 14.15 -3.00
N GLN A 110 2.20 14.05 -4.33
CA GLN A 110 1.18 14.54 -5.25
C GLN A 110 -0.18 13.82 -5.08
N VAL A 111 -0.25 12.69 -4.38
CA VAL A 111 -1.50 12.00 -4.01
C VAL A 111 -1.41 11.48 -2.56
N LEU A 112 -2.44 11.71 -1.73
CA LEU A 112 -2.40 11.44 -0.29
C LEU A 112 -3.34 10.28 0.08
N LEU A 113 -2.81 9.15 0.55
CA LEU A 113 -3.62 7.97 0.93
C LEU A 113 -3.27 7.36 2.30
N SER A 114 -2.05 7.59 2.83
CA SER A 114 -1.66 7.23 4.20
C SER A 114 -0.48 8.08 4.68
N PRO A 115 -0.43 8.55 5.95
CA PRO A 115 0.71 9.27 6.46
C PRO A 115 1.89 8.32 6.66
N LEU A 116 3.11 8.81 6.44
CA LEU A 116 4.36 8.06 6.60
C LEU A 116 4.43 7.36 7.97
N THR A 117 3.95 8.03 9.01
CA THR A 117 3.90 7.49 10.38
C THR A 117 3.01 6.25 10.51
N ASN A 118 1.90 6.16 9.77
CA ASN A 118 1.05 4.97 9.77
C ASN A 118 1.73 3.81 9.04
N ILE A 119 2.51 4.09 7.99
CA ILE A 119 3.29 3.07 7.28
C ILE A 119 4.36 2.49 8.21
N CYS A 120 5.14 3.34 8.89
CA CYS A 120 6.15 2.88 9.85
C CYS A 120 5.52 2.04 10.98
N LYS A 121 4.40 2.52 11.54
CA LYS A 121 3.66 1.76 12.58
C LYS A 121 3.14 0.42 12.05
N ALA A 122 2.66 0.36 10.80
CA ALA A 122 2.21 -0.89 10.19
C ALA A 122 3.36 -1.88 10.02
N HIS A 123 4.56 -1.41 9.64
CA HIS A 123 5.75 -2.27 9.55
C HIS A 123 6.12 -2.86 10.92
N ILE A 124 6.22 -2.02 11.96
CA ILE A 124 6.52 -2.48 13.33
C ILE A 124 5.45 -3.46 13.80
N PHE A 125 4.18 -3.10 13.63
CA PHE A 125 3.06 -3.95 14.02
C PHE A 125 3.12 -5.34 13.36
N LEU A 126 3.34 -5.40 12.04
CA LEU A 126 3.40 -6.68 11.33
C LEU A 126 4.68 -7.47 11.64
N MET A 127 5.77 -6.78 11.95
CA MET A 127 7.02 -7.41 12.40
C MET A 127 6.82 -8.14 13.75
N GLU A 128 6.04 -7.56 14.66
CA GLU A 128 5.83 -8.08 16.02
C GLU A 128 4.61 -9.02 16.14
N HIS A 129 3.66 -8.95 15.21
CA HIS A 129 2.38 -9.64 15.35
C HIS A 129 2.43 -11.10 14.87
N GLU A 130 2.43 -12.08 15.78
CA GLU A 130 2.61 -13.52 15.48
C GLU A 130 1.81 -14.02 14.27
N LYS A 131 0.52 -13.67 14.17
CA LYS A 131 -0.38 -14.11 13.09
C LYS A 131 -0.26 -13.34 11.77
N ALA A 132 0.73 -12.46 11.61
CA ALA A 132 0.90 -11.75 10.35
C ALA A 132 1.47 -12.70 9.28
N ASP A 133 0.81 -12.77 8.13
CA ASP A 133 1.22 -13.61 7.00
C ASP A 133 1.02 -12.91 5.64
N GLY A 134 1.87 -13.23 4.68
CA GLY A 134 1.67 -12.85 3.29
C GLY A 134 1.62 -11.33 3.09
N ARG A 135 0.64 -10.85 2.32
CA ARG A 135 0.52 -9.44 1.93
C ARG A 135 -0.47 -8.71 2.86
N TYR A 136 -0.23 -7.42 3.08
CA TYR A 136 -1.14 -6.49 3.77
C TYR A 136 -1.18 -5.14 3.06
N ILE A 137 -2.37 -4.66 2.76
CA ILE A 137 -2.56 -3.30 2.28
C ILE A 137 -2.54 -2.33 3.47
N CYS A 138 -1.69 -1.31 3.36
CA CYS A 138 -1.64 -0.20 4.30
C CYS A 138 -2.11 1.09 3.62
N SER A 139 -3.42 1.29 3.61
CA SER A 139 -4.12 2.50 3.15
C SER A 139 -5.08 2.98 4.24
N ALA A 140 -4.91 4.22 4.73
CA ALA A 140 -5.69 4.72 5.86
C ALA A 140 -7.14 4.97 5.47
N GLN A 141 -7.38 5.50 4.27
CA GLN A 141 -8.71 5.76 3.77
C GLN A 141 -8.72 5.91 2.25
N ASN A 142 -9.82 5.46 1.63
CA ASN A 142 -10.09 5.78 0.23
C ASN A 142 -10.60 7.21 0.13
N CYS A 143 -9.79 8.09 -0.45
CA CYS A 143 -10.19 9.44 -0.80
C CYS A 143 -10.21 9.54 -2.32
N PRO A 144 -11.41 9.55 -2.96
CA PRO A 144 -11.52 9.86 -4.37
C PRO A 144 -10.80 11.17 -4.67
N LEU A 145 -10.16 11.28 -5.83
CA LEU A 145 -9.37 12.47 -6.19
C LEU A 145 -10.19 13.76 -6.04
N ALA A 146 -11.47 13.77 -6.41
CA ALA A 146 -12.37 14.92 -6.23
C ALA A 146 -12.47 15.35 -4.76
N LYS A 147 -12.66 14.38 -3.85
CA LYS A 147 -12.76 14.64 -2.42
C LYS A 147 -11.42 15.09 -1.84
N LEU A 148 -10.31 14.51 -2.31
CA LEU A 148 -8.97 14.92 -1.95
C LEU A 148 -8.68 16.36 -2.38
N LEU A 149 -9.00 16.72 -3.63
CA LEU A 149 -8.85 18.07 -4.16
C LEU A 149 -9.70 19.08 -3.40
N ASN A 150 -10.93 18.71 -3.02
CA ASN A 150 -11.78 19.57 -2.20
C ASN A 150 -11.18 19.83 -0.81
N HIS A 151 -10.68 18.79 -0.13
CA HIS A 151 -10.00 18.96 1.16
C HIS A 151 -8.70 19.76 1.02
N LEU A 152 -7.92 19.51 -0.04
CA LEU A 152 -6.72 20.30 -0.34
C LEU A 152 -7.05 21.77 -0.63
N ALA A 153 -8.14 22.06 -1.34
CA ALA A 153 -8.55 23.42 -1.64
C ALA A 153 -9.04 24.18 -0.39
N GLN A 154 -9.59 23.47 0.60
CA GLN A 154 -9.98 24.05 1.89
C GLN A 154 -8.75 24.40 2.74
N GLU A 155 -7.77 23.51 2.80
CA GLU A 155 -6.53 23.72 3.57
C GLU A 155 -5.53 24.64 2.84
N TYR A 156 -5.51 24.60 1.51
CA TYR A 156 -4.59 25.35 0.66
C TYR A 156 -5.27 25.91 -0.61
N PRO A 157 -5.99 27.06 -0.54
CA PRO A 157 -6.73 27.60 -1.68
C PRO A 157 -5.77 28.23 -2.71
N SER A 158 -5.32 27.44 -3.69
CA SER A 158 -4.50 27.92 -4.81
C SER A 158 -5.24 27.86 -6.14
N SER A 159 -4.98 28.81 -7.04
CA SER A 159 -5.60 28.89 -8.37
C SER A 159 -5.31 27.66 -9.24
N ASN A 160 -4.19 26.98 -9.02
CA ASN A 160 -3.82 25.74 -9.73
C ASN A 160 -4.73 24.55 -9.39
N LEU A 161 -5.31 24.49 -8.18
CA LEU A 161 -6.20 23.40 -7.76
C LEU A 161 -7.53 23.41 -8.52
N GLN A 162 -8.03 24.60 -8.91
CA GLN A 162 -9.29 24.72 -9.65
C GLN A 162 -9.23 24.09 -11.05
N ARG A 163 -8.03 23.99 -11.64
CA ARG A 163 -7.84 23.35 -12.96
C ARG A 163 -8.10 21.84 -12.94
N PHE A 164 -7.88 21.18 -11.81
CA PHE A 164 -8.05 19.72 -11.67
C PHE A 164 -9.48 19.29 -11.30
N LEU A 165 -10.34 20.22 -10.87
CA LEU A 165 -11.74 19.93 -10.50
C LEU A 165 -12.68 19.78 -11.73
N GLY A 166 -12.20 20.11 -12.93
CA GLY A 166 -12.99 20.10 -14.17
C GLY A 166 -12.97 18.79 -14.96
N GLU A 167 -12.18 17.79 -14.54
CA GLU A 167 -12.18 16.47 -15.18
C GLU A 167 -13.30 15.59 -14.63
N ASP A 168 -13.97 14.86 -15.52
CA ASP A 168 -15.16 14.06 -15.22
C ASP A 168 -14.77 12.82 -14.38
N LEU A 169 -14.68 12.99 -13.05
CA LEU A 169 -14.27 11.98 -12.08
C LEU A 169 -15.39 10.97 -11.73
N ASN A 170 -16.35 10.76 -12.64
CA ASN A 170 -17.59 10.01 -12.45
C ASN A 170 -17.44 8.48 -12.45
N GLN A 171 -16.22 7.93 -12.44
CA GLN A 171 -16.03 6.50 -12.16
C GLN A 171 -16.03 6.29 -10.65
N ALA A 172 -17.00 5.55 -10.13
CA ALA A 172 -16.99 5.09 -8.74
C ALA A 172 -15.64 4.40 -8.49
N PRO A 173 -14.74 5.01 -7.68
CA PRO A 173 -13.40 4.50 -7.56
C PRO A 173 -13.44 3.17 -6.82
N SER A 174 -12.71 2.19 -7.34
CA SER A 174 -12.51 0.92 -6.64
C SER A 174 -11.93 1.18 -5.26
N GLU A 175 -12.57 0.65 -4.22
CA GLU A 175 -12.17 0.81 -2.84
C GLU A 175 -10.90 -0.03 -2.57
N ILE A 176 -9.78 0.59 -2.19
CA ILE A 176 -8.59 -0.13 -1.72
C ILE A 176 -8.81 -0.51 -0.26
N SER A 177 -8.94 -1.82 0.01
CA SER A 177 -9.32 -2.34 1.32
C SER A 177 -8.11 -2.72 2.15
N SER A 178 -7.88 -1.98 3.25
CA SER A 178 -6.96 -2.39 4.32
C SER A 178 -7.64 -3.26 5.38
N LYS A 179 -8.69 -4.01 5.00
CA LYS A 179 -9.49 -4.80 5.93
C LYS A 179 -8.64 -5.88 6.62
N LYS A 180 -7.78 -6.59 5.89
CA LYS A 180 -6.90 -7.63 6.46
C LYS A 180 -6.03 -7.06 7.59
N LEU A 181 -5.42 -5.89 7.38
CA LEU A 181 -4.58 -5.22 8.37
C LEU A 181 -5.38 -4.75 9.59
N LYS A 182 -6.58 -4.19 9.38
CA LYS A 182 -7.48 -3.74 10.47
C LYS A 182 -8.03 -4.91 11.28
N ASP A 183 -8.43 -6.00 10.62
CA ASP A 183 -8.94 -7.21 11.26
C ASP A 183 -7.86 -7.90 12.11
N LEU A 184 -6.57 -7.70 11.77
CA LEU A 184 -5.44 -8.13 12.60
C LEU A 184 -5.27 -7.28 13.87
N GLY A 185 -5.94 -6.12 13.97
CA GLY A 185 -5.93 -5.24 15.14
C GLY A 185 -5.21 -3.91 14.94
N PHE A 186 -4.67 -3.64 13.74
CA PHE A 186 -4.02 -2.36 13.46
C PHE A 186 -5.02 -1.19 13.46
N LYS A 187 -4.64 -0.09 14.11
CA LYS A 187 -5.48 1.12 14.21
C LYS A 187 -4.78 2.32 13.60
N TYR A 188 -5.41 2.90 12.59
CA TYR A 188 -5.01 4.19 12.05
C TYR A 188 -5.30 5.30 13.07
N LYS A 189 -4.33 6.18 13.30
CA LYS A 189 -4.49 7.30 14.25
C LYS A 189 -4.99 8.60 13.61
N HIS A 190 -4.79 8.76 12.30
CA HIS A 190 -5.03 10.00 11.57
C HIS A 190 -6.03 9.75 10.44
N GLY A 191 -7.01 10.64 10.33
CA GLY A 191 -7.93 10.69 9.19
C GLY A 191 -7.32 11.45 8.00
N VAL A 192 -7.98 11.39 6.83
CA VAL A 192 -7.49 12.08 5.62
C VAL A 192 -7.31 13.59 5.81
N GLN A 193 -8.15 14.24 6.60
CA GLN A 193 -8.02 15.68 6.87
C GLN A 193 -6.75 16.00 7.64
N ASP A 194 -6.47 15.27 8.73
CA ASP A 194 -5.25 15.43 9.52
C ASP A 194 -4.01 15.21 8.64
N ILE A 195 -4.06 14.18 7.80
CA ILE A 195 -2.99 13.83 6.86
C ILE A 195 -2.73 14.98 5.89
N ILE A 196 -3.79 15.56 5.30
CA ILE A 196 -3.68 16.69 4.38
C ILE A 196 -3.11 17.90 5.10
N HIS A 197 -3.66 18.24 6.27
CA HIS A 197 -3.24 19.39 7.06
C HIS A 197 -1.76 19.32 7.45
N GLU A 198 -1.31 18.18 7.99
CA GLU A 198 0.09 17.95 8.36
C GLU A 198 1.01 18.02 7.13
N THR A 199 0.57 17.49 5.99
CA THR A 199 1.35 17.52 4.74
C THR A 199 1.51 18.94 4.21
N VAL A 200 0.41 19.71 4.12
CA VAL A 200 0.44 21.11 3.65
C VAL A 200 1.30 21.95 4.58
N THR A 201 1.09 21.82 5.90
CA THR A 201 1.86 22.56 6.91
C THR A 201 3.35 22.25 6.82
N GLY A 202 3.72 20.97 6.69
CA GLY A 202 5.10 20.56 6.46
C GLY A 202 5.68 21.17 5.18
N CYS A 203 4.95 21.07 4.07
CA CYS A 203 5.38 21.63 2.79
C CYS A 203 5.59 23.15 2.83
N VAL A 204 4.73 23.91 3.52
CA VAL A 204 4.91 25.35 3.72
C VAL A 204 6.11 25.62 4.63
N GLY A 205 6.23 24.92 5.76
CA GLY A 205 7.31 25.10 6.73
C GLY A 205 8.71 24.81 6.15
N TYR A 206 8.81 23.88 5.20
CA TYR A 206 10.06 23.57 4.49
C TYR A 206 10.26 24.40 3.20
N GLY A 207 9.32 25.27 2.83
CA GLY A 207 9.43 26.14 1.64
C GLY A 207 9.14 25.44 0.31
N PHE A 208 8.49 24.28 0.31
CA PHE A 208 8.03 23.59 -0.91
C PHE A 208 6.71 24.16 -1.45
N LEU A 209 5.90 24.76 -0.58
CA LEU A 209 4.71 25.52 -0.94
C LEU A 209 4.82 26.94 -0.41
N HIS A 210 4.26 27.90 -1.15
CA HIS A 210 4.20 29.28 -0.70
C HIS A 210 3.13 29.46 0.39
N PRO A 211 3.34 30.32 1.39
CA PRO A 211 2.27 30.70 2.31
C PRO A 211 1.12 31.36 1.54
N ILE A 212 -0.12 31.13 1.96
CA ILE A 212 -1.28 31.76 1.33
C ILE A 212 -1.41 33.19 1.85
N GLY A 213 -1.48 34.16 0.92
CA GLY A 213 -1.64 35.58 1.22
C GLY A 213 -0.34 36.39 1.27
N SER A 214 0.79 35.84 0.79
CA SER A 214 2.03 36.58 0.54
C SER A 214 2.06 37.24 -0.83
#